data_AF-R1H2Y1-F1
#
_entry.id   AF-R1H2Y1-F1
#
_cell.length_a   1.000
_cell.length_b   1.000
_cell.length_c   1.000
_cell.angle_alpha   90.00
_cell.angle_beta   90.00
_cell.angle_gamma   90.00
#
_symmetry.space_group_name_H-M   'P 1'
#
loop_
_entity.id
_entity.type
_entity.pdbx_description
1 polymer ?
#
loop_
_entity_poly.entity_id
_entity_poly.type
_entity_poly.pdbx_seq_one_letter_code
_entity_poly.pdbx_strand_id
1 'polypeptide(L)'
;MASSLSAAFIALLAVVHAADPVIPGASSYNGLNLVPQMGWDNWNAFHCDVSEQLLLETAQAMVDYGLRDLGYQYVILDDCWSAGRNESGYLVPIKDKFPNGMRYVADKIHELGLKFGMYSSAGIFTCGRYPGSLGYEQKDADVFAEWAVDYLKYDNCYNQGESGTPKLSFDRYNVMSKALNNTGRPIVYAMCNWGNDDPYDWAYTIANSYRMSGDIYDSFQRPDDRCPCTETPCNWPGFHCSVMNILNKMAPIVSRSQSGAFNDMDMLEVGNGGQSDSEYVVHFSMWAMMSSPLLIGTNIPTLSPANLAILSNPAVIALNQDPSASAGKRVWRYAVPDVDADGMGEIALWTRVLDNSDTVVALINTGNASRAMNATMRDIFLDQATAGAYRAPPELSTTWDVYDLWANRMSDDEAAAVIAGNATAVGGAESESLTRYNATALSYADGLAANHTALDA
;
A
#
# COMPACT_ATOMS: atom_id res chain seq x y z
N MET A 1 -62.52 10.25 -33.23
CA MET A 1 -61.98 8.95 -32.79
C MET A 1 -60.48 9.10 -32.72
N ALA A 2 -59.94 9.05 -31.51
CA ALA A 2 -58.54 9.37 -31.21
C ALA A 2 -57.61 8.21 -31.59
N SER A 3 -56.49 8.51 -32.25
CA SER A 3 -55.38 7.57 -32.46
C SER A 3 -54.39 7.69 -31.31
N SER A 4 -54.21 6.62 -30.55
CA SER A 4 -53.19 6.49 -29.50
C SER A 4 -51.85 6.09 -30.12
N LEU A 5 -50.83 6.93 -30.00
CA LEU A 5 -49.42 6.51 -30.17
C LEU A 5 -48.91 5.94 -28.85
N SER A 6 -48.49 4.68 -28.85
CA SER A 6 -47.70 4.08 -27.77
C SER A 6 -46.23 4.48 -27.95
N ALA A 7 -45.67 5.19 -26.98
CA ALA A 7 -44.23 5.41 -26.87
C ALA A 7 -43.59 4.26 -26.09
N ALA A 8 -42.66 3.54 -26.73
CA ALA A 8 -41.82 2.55 -26.07
C ALA A 8 -40.71 3.27 -25.28
N PHE A 9 -40.69 3.08 -23.96
CA PHE A 9 -39.60 3.53 -23.10
C PHE A 9 -38.42 2.54 -23.22
N ILE A 10 -37.33 2.99 -23.82
CA ILE A 10 -36.03 2.33 -23.72
C ILE A 10 -35.40 2.79 -22.40
N ALA A 11 -35.30 1.88 -21.43
CA ALA A 11 -34.54 2.12 -20.21
C ALA A 11 -33.04 2.06 -20.56
N LEU A 12 -32.40 3.22 -20.61
CA LEU A 12 -30.95 3.34 -20.66
C LEU A 12 -30.43 3.07 -19.25
N LEU A 13 -29.80 1.91 -19.01
CA LEU A 13 -28.98 1.73 -17.80
C LEU A 13 -27.78 2.68 -17.90
N ALA A 14 -27.81 3.78 -17.16
CA ALA A 14 -26.63 4.58 -16.92
C ALA A 14 -25.73 3.81 -15.95
N VAL A 15 -24.58 3.34 -16.44
CA VAL A 15 -23.49 2.90 -15.57
C VAL A 15 -22.95 4.15 -14.89
N VAL A 16 -23.36 4.37 -13.64
CA VAL A 16 -22.83 5.43 -12.79
C VAL A 16 -21.42 5.00 -12.43
N HIS A 17 -20.42 5.53 -13.15
CA HIS A 17 -19.05 5.50 -12.67
C HIS A 17 -19.03 6.42 -11.45
N ALA A 18 -18.62 5.91 -10.29
CA ALA A 18 -18.24 6.77 -9.18
C ALA A 18 -17.20 7.75 -9.72
N ALA A 19 -17.48 9.05 -9.61
CA ALA A 19 -16.54 10.07 -10.05
C ALA A 19 -15.33 10.00 -9.11
N ASP A 20 -14.17 9.64 -9.66
CA ASP A 20 -12.91 9.67 -8.91
C ASP A 20 -12.69 11.08 -8.33
N PRO A 21 -12.23 11.21 -7.08
CA PRO A 21 -11.98 12.51 -6.47
C PRO A 21 -10.97 13.31 -7.29
N VAL A 22 -11.38 14.48 -7.76
CA VAL A 22 -10.48 15.41 -8.48
C VAL A 22 -9.65 16.15 -7.45
N ILE A 23 -8.39 15.72 -7.24
CA ILE A 23 -7.42 16.43 -6.42
C ILE A 23 -6.76 17.53 -7.27
N PRO A 24 -6.97 18.83 -6.98
CA PRO A 24 -6.39 19.91 -7.79
C PRO A 24 -4.86 19.86 -7.79
N GLY A 25 -4.25 19.72 -8.97
CA GLY A 25 -2.79 19.62 -9.14
C GLY A 25 -2.24 18.18 -9.15
N ALA A 26 -3.09 17.17 -8.96
CA ALA A 26 -2.69 15.78 -9.11
C ALA A 26 -2.37 15.42 -10.57
N SER A 27 -1.22 14.78 -10.78
CA SER A 27 -0.80 14.24 -12.06
C SER A 27 -0.50 12.74 -11.91
N SER A 28 -1.54 11.93 -11.73
CA SER A 28 -1.38 10.50 -12.00
C SER A 28 -1.14 10.32 -13.50
N TYR A 29 -0.05 9.67 -13.87
CA TYR A 29 0.33 9.52 -15.28
C TYR A 29 -0.71 8.74 -16.10
N ASN A 30 -1.52 7.90 -15.43
CA ASN A 30 -2.57 7.07 -16.02
C ASN A 30 -3.96 7.28 -15.40
N GLY A 31 -4.12 8.25 -14.49
CA GLY A 31 -5.38 8.53 -13.79
C GLY A 31 -5.75 7.57 -12.66
N LEU A 32 -4.91 6.58 -12.37
CA LEU A 32 -5.15 5.60 -11.29
C LEU A 32 -4.41 5.96 -10.01
N ASN A 33 -4.75 5.26 -8.92
CA ASN A 33 -4.01 5.27 -7.65
C ASN A 33 -3.87 6.69 -7.07
N LEU A 34 -4.97 7.43 -6.97
CA LEU A 34 -4.96 8.81 -6.46
C LEU A 34 -4.65 8.86 -4.96
N VAL A 35 -4.97 7.79 -4.25
CA VAL A 35 -4.52 7.46 -2.89
C VAL A 35 -3.71 6.15 -2.95
N PRO A 36 -2.86 5.84 -1.94
CA PRO A 36 -2.03 4.65 -1.98
C PRO A 36 -2.87 3.38 -2.12
N GLN A 37 -2.42 2.43 -2.95
CA GLN A 37 -3.12 1.17 -3.11
C GLN A 37 -3.11 0.36 -1.81
N MET A 38 -4.18 -0.39 -1.59
CA MET A 38 -4.27 -1.35 -0.49
C MET A 38 -4.69 -2.71 -1.04
N GLY A 39 -4.14 -3.78 -0.46
CA GLY A 39 -4.41 -5.12 -0.95
C GLY A 39 -3.69 -6.19 -0.16
N TRP A 40 -3.46 -7.31 -0.80
CA TRP A 40 -2.73 -8.47 -0.28
C TRP A 40 -1.79 -9.00 -1.36
N ASP A 41 -0.61 -9.43 -0.95
CA ASP A 41 0.37 -10.13 -1.76
C ASP A 41 0.77 -11.41 -1.02
N ASN A 42 0.81 -12.52 -1.74
CA ASN A 42 1.05 -13.86 -1.22
C ASN A 42 2.52 -14.11 -0.80
N TRP A 43 3.48 -13.31 -1.29
CA TRP A 43 4.89 -13.69 -1.29
C TRP A 43 5.47 -13.97 0.10
N ASN A 44 5.21 -13.10 1.08
CA ASN A 44 5.82 -13.17 2.41
C ASN A 44 5.39 -14.43 3.19
N ALA A 45 4.16 -14.91 2.98
CA ALA A 45 3.63 -16.09 3.67
C ALA A 45 3.78 -17.40 2.88
N PHE A 46 3.74 -17.34 1.54
CA PHE A 46 3.60 -18.54 0.70
C PHE A 46 4.76 -18.75 -0.29
N HIS A 47 5.56 -17.73 -0.57
CA HIS A 47 6.63 -17.78 -1.57
C HIS A 47 6.13 -18.38 -2.90
N CYS A 48 6.72 -19.49 -3.36
CA CYS A 48 6.30 -20.18 -4.58
C CYS A 48 5.12 -21.15 -4.40
N ASP A 49 4.62 -21.39 -3.17
CA ASP A 49 3.50 -22.31 -2.92
C ASP A 49 2.14 -21.64 -3.19
N VAL A 50 1.95 -21.30 -4.47
CA VAL A 50 0.79 -20.55 -4.96
C VAL A 50 -0.12 -21.44 -5.81
N SER A 51 -1.42 -21.15 -5.77
CA SER A 51 -2.42 -21.82 -6.59
C SER A 51 -3.64 -20.93 -6.81
N GLU A 52 -4.44 -21.29 -7.81
CA GLU A 52 -5.78 -20.71 -8.02
C GLU A 52 -6.61 -20.79 -6.74
N GLN A 53 -6.63 -21.96 -6.06
CA GLN A 53 -7.39 -22.15 -4.83
C GLN A 53 -6.93 -21.20 -3.73
N LEU A 54 -5.62 -21.08 -3.49
CA LEU A 54 -5.07 -20.17 -2.48
C LEU A 54 -5.55 -18.74 -2.70
N LEU A 55 -5.48 -18.26 -3.94
CA LEU A 55 -5.88 -16.90 -4.28
C LEU A 55 -7.36 -16.67 -4.05
N LEU A 56 -8.22 -17.60 -4.47
CA LEU A 56 -9.66 -17.46 -4.32
C LEU A 56 -10.13 -17.58 -2.87
N GLU A 57 -9.52 -18.47 -2.09
CA GLU A 57 -9.81 -18.60 -0.65
C GLU A 57 -9.35 -17.36 0.13
N THR A 58 -8.18 -16.82 -0.21
CA THR A 58 -7.68 -15.58 0.42
C THR A 58 -8.53 -14.38 0.03
N ALA A 59 -8.92 -14.26 -1.24
CA ALA A 59 -9.84 -13.23 -1.72
C ALA A 59 -11.19 -13.29 -0.99
N GLN A 60 -11.74 -14.50 -0.80
CA GLN A 60 -12.97 -14.67 -0.03
C GLN A 60 -12.79 -14.25 1.43
N ALA A 61 -11.68 -14.63 2.08
CA ALA A 61 -11.40 -14.23 3.46
C ALA A 61 -11.26 -12.70 3.60
N MET A 62 -10.68 -12.00 2.60
CA MET A 62 -10.66 -10.54 2.57
C MET A 62 -12.05 -9.92 2.56
N VAL A 63 -13.01 -10.54 1.87
CA VAL A 63 -14.42 -10.11 1.89
C VAL A 63 -15.06 -10.42 3.24
N ASP A 64 -14.92 -11.66 3.71
CA ASP A 64 -15.57 -12.15 4.93
C ASP A 64 -15.12 -11.36 6.17
N TYR A 65 -13.85 -10.95 6.21
CA TYR A 65 -13.30 -10.16 7.32
C TYR A 65 -13.55 -8.65 7.17
N GLY A 66 -14.16 -8.21 6.06
CA GLY A 66 -14.45 -6.80 5.78
C GLY A 66 -13.24 -5.99 5.30
N LEU A 67 -12.10 -6.63 5.04
CA LEU A 67 -10.88 -5.96 4.55
C LEU A 67 -11.11 -5.32 3.17
N ARG A 68 -11.85 -5.99 2.27
CA ARG A 68 -12.24 -5.41 0.97
C ARG A 68 -12.91 -4.05 1.17
N ASP A 69 -13.88 -4.00 2.09
CA ASP A 69 -14.70 -2.83 2.31
C ASP A 69 -13.97 -1.71 3.05
N LEU A 70 -12.83 -2.01 3.69
CA LEU A 70 -11.89 -1.00 4.21
C LEU A 70 -10.95 -0.42 3.13
N GLY A 71 -10.90 -1.03 1.95
CA GLY A 71 -10.07 -0.56 0.83
C GLY A 71 -9.02 -1.56 0.37
N TYR A 72 -8.79 -2.68 1.07
CA TYR A 72 -7.88 -3.74 0.61
C TYR A 72 -8.46 -4.45 -0.62
N GLN A 73 -8.25 -3.88 -1.80
CA GLN A 73 -8.95 -4.25 -3.02
C GLN A 73 -8.12 -5.10 -3.97
N TYR A 74 -6.79 -5.09 -3.88
CA TYR A 74 -5.92 -5.84 -4.77
C TYR A 74 -5.54 -7.21 -4.20
N VAL A 75 -5.74 -8.28 -4.98
CA VAL A 75 -5.22 -9.63 -4.72
C VAL A 75 -4.07 -9.88 -5.68
N ILE A 76 -2.84 -9.81 -5.19
CA ILE A 76 -1.63 -9.79 -6.02
C ILE A 76 -0.99 -11.17 -6.03
N LEU A 77 -0.95 -11.78 -7.22
CA LEU A 77 -0.16 -12.97 -7.51
C LEU A 77 1.29 -12.57 -7.77
N ASP A 78 2.19 -13.06 -6.93
CA ASP A 78 3.62 -12.79 -7.01
C ASP A 78 4.31 -13.85 -7.88
N ASP A 79 5.61 -14.07 -7.72
CA ASP A 79 6.43 -14.92 -8.57
C ASP A 79 5.98 -16.40 -8.58
N CYS A 80 6.66 -17.21 -9.40
CA CYS A 80 6.48 -18.66 -9.49
C CYS A 80 5.14 -19.13 -10.06
N TRP A 81 4.47 -18.29 -10.85
CA TRP A 81 3.18 -18.59 -11.48
C TRP A 81 3.28 -19.17 -12.90
N SER A 82 4.38 -18.93 -13.62
CA SER A 82 4.52 -19.25 -15.05
C SER A 82 5.32 -20.54 -15.32
N ALA A 83 4.99 -21.25 -16.39
CA ALA A 83 5.66 -22.49 -16.81
C ALA A 83 6.71 -22.26 -17.90
N GLY A 84 6.82 -21.03 -18.42
CA GLY A 84 7.65 -20.72 -19.58
C GLY A 84 6.93 -19.80 -20.56
N ARG A 85 7.45 -19.80 -21.80
CA ARG A 85 6.82 -19.18 -22.96
C ARG A 85 6.43 -20.24 -23.98
N ASN A 86 5.31 -20.07 -24.67
CA ASN A 86 4.93 -20.94 -25.79
C ASN A 86 5.80 -20.66 -27.04
N GLU A 87 5.60 -21.42 -28.13
CA GLU A 87 6.36 -21.26 -29.39
C GLU A 87 6.24 -19.86 -30.01
N SER A 88 5.15 -19.13 -29.73
CA SER A 88 4.93 -17.75 -30.19
C SER A 88 5.53 -16.70 -29.24
N GLY A 89 6.12 -17.13 -28.13
CA GLY A 89 6.80 -16.28 -27.15
C GLY A 89 5.90 -15.69 -26.06
N TYR A 90 4.65 -16.12 -25.92
CA TYR A 90 3.74 -15.66 -24.88
C TYR A 90 3.91 -16.44 -23.57
N LEU A 91 3.75 -15.76 -22.44
CA LEU A 91 3.76 -16.37 -21.11
C LEU A 91 2.66 -17.43 -20.98
N VAL A 92 2.99 -18.54 -20.31
CA VAL A 92 2.05 -19.64 -20.06
C VAL A 92 2.00 -19.88 -18.55
N PRO A 93 0.82 -19.89 -17.91
CA PRO A 93 0.70 -20.21 -16.49
C PRO A 93 0.97 -21.69 -16.21
N ILE A 94 1.44 -22.02 -15.01
CA ILE A 94 1.62 -23.43 -14.57
C ILE A 94 0.24 -24.06 -14.44
N LYS A 95 -0.06 -25.03 -15.32
CA LYS A 95 -1.38 -25.68 -15.39
C LYS A 95 -1.76 -26.40 -14.09
N ASP A 96 -0.81 -26.96 -13.36
CA ASP A 96 -1.12 -27.66 -12.10
C ASP A 96 -1.50 -26.69 -10.98
N LYS A 97 -0.97 -25.46 -10.99
CA LYS A 97 -1.30 -24.40 -10.03
C LYS A 97 -2.56 -23.62 -10.44
N PHE A 98 -2.72 -23.40 -11.74
CA PHE A 98 -3.78 -22.57 -12.35
C PHE A 98 -4.47 -23.36 -13.47
N PRO A 99 -5.23 -24.42 -13.14
CA PRO A 99 -5.81 -25.33 -14.12
C PRO A 99 -6.79 -24.66 -15.09
N ASN A 100 -7.41 -23.55 -14.67
CA ASN A 100 -8.36 -22.79 -15.47
C ASN A 100 -7.74 -21.53 -16.11
N GLY A 101 -6.45 -21.27 -15.86
CA GLY A 101 -5.71 -20.11 -16.36
C GLY A 101 -6.03 -18.80 -15.61
N MET A 102 -5.22 -17.77 -15.88
CA MET A 102 -5.26 -16.52 -15.11
C MET A 102 -6.52 -15.69 -15.35
N ARG A 103 -7.12 -15.79 -16.55
CA ARG A 103 -8.39 -15.10 -16.81
C ARG A 103 -9.51 -15.58 -15.88
N TYR A 104 -9.57 -16.89 -15.62
CA TYR A 104 -10.55 -17.45 -14.69
C TYR A 104 -10.34 -16.94 -13.27
N VAL A 105 -9.08 -16.87 -12.82
CA VAL A 105 -8.72 -16.30 -11.50
C VAL A 105 -9.17 -14.85 -11.40
N ALA A 106 -8.86 -14.03 -12.42
CA ALA A 106 -9.26 -12.63 -12.47
C ALA A 106 -10.77 -12.45 -12.42
N ASP A 107 -11.52 -13.19 -13.27
CA ASP A 107 -12.98 -13.12 -13.32
C ASP A 107 -13.59 -13.48 -11.94
N LYS A 108 -13.04 -14.49 -11.24
CA LYS A 108 -13.49 -14.87 -9.89
C LYS A 108 -13.16 -13.85 -8.81
N ILE A 109 -12.01 -13.20 -8.89
CA ILE A 109 -11.65 -12.10 -7.99
C ILE A 109 -12.55 -10.88 -8.26
N HIS A 110 -12.86 -10.58 -9.52
CA HIS A 110 -13.78 -9.50 -9.90
C HIS A 110 -15.21 -9.76 -9.45
N GLU A 111 -15.69 -11.02 -9.49
CA GLU A 111 -17.01 -11.41 -8.93
C GLU A 111 -17.15 -11.06 -7.43
N LEU A 112 -16.03 -10.99 -6.69
CA LEU A 112 -15.99 -10.59 -5.28
C LEU A 112 -15.89 -9.08 -5.05
N GLY A 113 -15.83 -8.27 -6.13
CA GLY A 113 -15.59 -6.83 -6.06
C GLY A 113 -14.13 -6.46 -5.75
N LEU A 114 -13.21 -7.41 -5.91
CA LEU A 114 -11.76 -7.22 -5.76
C LEU A 114 -11.12 -7.00 -7.14
N LYS A 115 -9.84 -6.64 -7.15
CA LYS A 115 -8.99 -6.41 -8.32
C LYS A 115 -7.85 -7.41 -8.34
N PHE A 116 -7.45 -7.87 -9.53
CA PHE A 116 -6.41 -8.89 -9.67
C PHE A 116 -5.06 -8.27 -10.05
N GLY A 117 -4.04 -8.58 -9.26
CA GLY A 117 -2.66 -8.19 -9.53
C GLY A 117 -1.80 -9.36 -9.98
N MET A 118 -0.82 -9.09 -10.84
CA MET A 118 0.20 -10.04 -11.25
C MET A 118 1.61 -9.46 -11.11
N TYR A 119 2.59 -10.33 -11.28
CA TYR A 119 4.00 -10.02 -11.14
C TYR A 119 4.81 -10.42 -12.38
N SER A 120 5.80 -9.59 -12.71
CA SER A 120 6.92 -9.94 -13.60
C SER A 120 8.17 -9.16 -13.20
N SER A 121 9.27 -9.31 -13.93
CA SER A 121 10.51 -8.56 -13.74
C SER A 121 10.91 -7.81 -15.00
N ALA A 122 11.44 -6.60 -14.83
CA ALA A 122 12.17 -5.83 -15.82
C ALA A 122 13.59 -6.41 -16.07
N GLY A 123 13.65 -7.72 -16.27
CA GLY A 123 14.83 -8.50 -16.59
C GLY A 123 14.47 -9.74 -17.37
N ILE A 124 15.46 -10.55 -17.77
CA ILE A 124 15.22 -11.77 -18.55
C ILE A 124 14.59 -12.89 -17.71
N PHE A 125 14.74 -12.80 -16.39
CA PHE A 125 14.14 -13.70 -15.43
C PHE A 125 13.53 -12.90 -14.28
N THR A 126 12.52 -13.46 -13.64
CA THR A 126 12.06 -13.06 -12.32
C THR A 126 13.10 -13.41 -11.24
N CYS A 127 12.94 -12.94 -10.02
CA CYS A 127 13.85 -13.28 -8.93
C CYS A 127 13.86 -14.79 -8.62
N GLY A 128 12.70 -15.45 -8.69
CA GLY A 128 12.50 -16.90 -8.63
C GLY A 128 12.92 -17.66 -9.89
N ARG A 129 13.51 -16.98 -10.87
CA ARG A 129 14.06 -17.52 -12.13
C ARG A 129 13.02 -18.07 -13.12
N TYR A 130 11.82 -17.51 -13.11
CA TYR A 130 10.80 -17.71 -14.14
C TYR A 130 11.01 -16.70 -15.28
N PRO A 131 10.37 -16.85 -16.47
CA PRO A 131 10.52 -15.90 -17.56
C PRO A 131 10.18 -14.46 -17.12
N GLY A 132 11.15 -13.55 -17.24
CA GLY A 132 10.92 -12.11 -17.07
C GLY A 132 10.48 -11.47 -18.38
N SER A 133 10.17 -10.17 -18.33
CA SER A 133 9.52 -9.44 -19.43
C SER A 133 10.46 -8.54 -20.24
N LEU A 134 11.75 -8.45 -19.89
CA LEU A 134 12.71 -7.62 -20.65
C LEU A 134 12.80 -8.10 -22.11
N GLY A 135 12.46 -7.22 -23.05
CA GLY A 135 12.38 -7.50 -24.48
C GLY A 135 11.08 -8.17 -24.96
N TYR A 136 10.13 -8.43 -24.05
CA TYR A 136 8.82 -9.02 -24.33
C TYR A 136 7.65 -8.14 -23.84
N GLU A 137 7.91 -6.89 -23.47
CA GLU A 137 7.02 -6.03 -22.69
C GLU A 137 5.64 -5.88 -23.33
N GLN A 138 5.57 -5.61 -24.65
CA GLN A 138 4.27 -5.47 -25.33
C GLN A 138 3.48 -6.79 -25.33
N LYS A 139 4.13 -7.91 -25.62
CA LYS A 139 3.45 -9.22 -25.62
C LYS A 139 2.94 -9.59 -24.25
N ASP A 140 3.73 -9.32 -23.22
CA ASP A 140 3.37 -9.65 -21.84
C ASP A 140 2.26 -8.72 -21.33
N ALA A 141 2.33 -7.42 -21.64
CA ALA A 141 1.25 -6.47 -21.36
C ALA A 141 -0.06 -6.88 -22.04
N ASP A 142 -0.02 -7.29 -23.31
CA ASP A 142 -1.20 -7.76 -24.04
C ASP A 142 -1.84 -8.99 -23.35
N VAL A 143 -1.01 -9.92 -22.87
CA VAL A 143 -1.46 -11.11 -22.12
C VAL A 143 -2.07 -10.74 -20.77
N PHE A 144 -1.45 -9.82 -20.01
CA PHE A 144 -2.01 -9.33 -18.75
C PHE A 144 -3.38 -8.66 -18.98
N ALA A 145 -3.51 -7.86 -20.04
CA ALA A 145 -4.78 -7.25 -20.41
C ALA A 145 -5.83 -8.28 -20.84
N GLU A 146 -5.45 -9.30 -21.62
CA GLU A 146 -6.33 -10.42 -22.02
C GLU A 146 -6.85 -11.18 -20.80
N TRP A 147 -5.98 -11.41 -19.81
CA TRP A 147 -6.34 -12.05 -18.53
C TRP A 147 -7.06 -11.12 -17.55
N ALA A 148 -7.37 -9.89 -17.95
CA ALA A 148 -8.07 -8.90 -17.13
C ALA A 148 -7.34 -8.54 -15.83
N VAL A 149 -6.01 -8.48 -15.85
CA VAL A 149 -5.18 -7.97 -14.75
C VAL A 149 -5.43 -6.47 -14.54
N ASP A 150 -5.43 -6.01 -13.30
CA ASP A 150 -5.66 -4.61 -12.89
C ASP A 150 -4.43 -3.96 -12.25
N TYR A 151 -3.42 -4.76 -11.90
CA TYR A 151 -2.22 -4.32 -11.19
C TYR A 151 -1.00 -5.15 -11.64
N LEU A 152 0.12 -4.49 -11.90
CA LEU A 152 1.39 -5.15 -12.19
C LEU A 152 2.46 -4.71 -11.20
N LYS A 153 2.96 -5.65 -10.38
CA LYS A 153 4.25 -5.53 -9.68
C LYS A 153 5.37 -5.87 -10.67
N TYR A 154 6.35 -4.97 -10.82
CA TYR A 154 7.38 -5.11 -11.85
C TYR A 154 8.80 -4.98 -11.29
N ASP A 155 9.43 -6.12 -11.08
CA ASP A 155 10.71 -6.31 -10.41
C ASP A 155 11.93 -5.83 -11.23
N ASN A 156 13.13 -5.99 -10.68
CA ASN A 156 14.42 -5.54 -11.21
C ASN A 156 15.48 -6.66 -11.30
N CYS A 157 15.15 -7.89 -10.89
CA CYS A 157 16.07 -9.03 -11.00
C CYS A 157 16.47 -9.32 -12.47
N TYR A 158 17.73 -9.70 -12.68
CA TYR A 158 18.28 -10.11 -13.98
C TYR A 158 18.13 -9.08 -15.13
N ASN A 159 18.23 -7.78 -14.80
CA ASN A 159 18.06 -6.65 -15.72
C ASN A 159 19.15 -6.47 -16.81
N GLN A 160 20.07 -7.42 -16.98
CA GLN A 160 21.12 -7.40 -18.00
C GLN A 160 22.08 -6.20 -17.96
N GLY A 161 22.24 -5.58 -16.79
CA GLY A 161 23.10 -4.40 -16.64
C GLY A 161 22.44 -3.11 -17.12
N GLU A 162 21.12 -3.11 -17.36
CA GLU A 162 20.33 -1.93 -17.74
C GLU A 162 19.92 -1.12 -16.50
N SER A 163 20.90 -0.82 -15.65
CA SER A 163 20.78 0.02 -14.45
C SER A 163 22.13 0.68 -14.13
N GLY A 164 22.17 1.53 -13.11
CA GLY A 164 23.37 2.25 -12.66
C GLY A 164 23.39 3.73 -13.06
N THR A 165 22.33 4.19 -13.75
CA THR A 165 22.00 5.62 -13.87
C THR A 165 20.48 5.78 -13.92
N PRO A 166 19.94 6.93 -13.48
CA PRO A 166 18.50 7.21 -13.57
C PRO A 166 17.94 7.02 -14.99
N LYS A 167 18.70 7.38 -16.03
CA LYS A 167 18.25 7.27 -17.42
C LYS A 167 18.11 5.81 -17.88
N LEU A 168 19.05 4.94 -17.53
CA LEU A 168 19.00 3.52 -17.91
C LEU A 168 17.81 2.82 -17.26
N SER A 169 17.63 3.02 -15.94
CA SER A 169 16.50 2.44 -15.22
C SER A 169 15.18 3.04 -15.71
N PHE A 170 15.08 4.37 -15.91
CA PHE A 170 13.90 5.00 -16.50
C PHE A 170 13.53 4.39 -17.84
N ASP A 171 14.49 4.27 -18.78
CA ASP A 171 14.20 3.77 -20.12
C ASP A 171 13.62 2.37 -20.08
N ARG A 172 14.22 1.47 -19.28
CA ARG A 172 13.77 0.09 -19.12
C ARG A 172 12.37 0.01 -18.52
N TYR A 173 12.09 0.72 -17.42
CA TYR A 173 10.76 0.72 -16.81
C TYR A 173 9.70 1.40 -17.68
N ASN A 174 10.08 2.40 -18.47
CA ASN A 174 9.17 3.13 -19.36
C ASN A 174 8.71 2.28 -20.56
N VAL A 175 9.48 1.26 -20.98
CA VAL A 175 9.02 0.33 -22.02
C VAL A 175 7.75 -0.41 -21.57
N MET A 176 7.77 -0.98 -20.37
CA MET A 176 6.59 -1.67 -19.81
C MET A 176 5.45 -0.69 -19.50
N SER A 177 5.74 0.51 -18.98
CA SER A 177 4.71 1.55 -18.77
C SER A 177 3.93 1.86 -20.05
N LYS A 178 4.65 2.07 -21.17
CA LYS A 178 4.03 2.28 -22.49
C LYS A 178 3.29 1.05 -22.99
N ALA A 179 3.87 -0.13 -22.81
CA ALA A 179 3.25 -1.39 -23.22
C ALA A 179 1.89 -1.60 -22.54
N LEU A 180 1.81 -1.39 -21.22
CA LEU A 180 0.56 -1.43 -20.45
C LEU A 180 -0.45 -0.42 -20.98
N ASN A 181 -0.04 0.84 -21.20
CA ASN A 181 -0.93 1.87 -21.75
C ASN A 181 -1.46 1.52 -23.15
N ASN A 182 -0.61 0.92 -24.00
CA ASN A 182 -0.99 0.49 -25.36
C ASN A 182 -2.08 -0.59 -25.38
N THR A 183 -2.25 -1.36 -24.30
CA THR A 183 -3.33 -2.36 -24.21
C THR A 183 -4.71 -1.71 -24.15
N GLY A 184 -4.79 -0.45 -23.71
CA GLY A 184 -6.05 0.26 -23.44
C GLY A 184 -6.77 -0.19 -22.16
N ARG A 185 -6.25 -1.19 -21.42
CA ARG A 185 -6.78 -1.57 -20.10
C ARG A 185 -6.10 -0.73 -19.01
N PRO A 186 -6.85 -0.10 -18.10
CA PRO A 186 -6.26 0.56 -16.94
C PRO A 186 -5.61 -0.47 -16.01
N ILE A 187 -4.28 -0.38 -15.85
CA ILE A 187 -3.49 -1.26 -14.98
C ILE A 187 -2.62 -0.37 -14.09
N VAL A 188 -2.73 -0.57 -12.77
CA VAL A 188 -1.82 0.07 -11.80
C VAL A 188 -0.43 -0.50 -12.00
N TYR A 189 0.55 0.38 -12.21
CA TYR A 189 1.93 -0.02 -12.44
C TYR A 189 2.79 0.28 -11.22
N ALA A 190 3.20 -0.77 -10.51
CA ALA A 190 4.00 -0.70 -9.31
C ALA A 190 5.42 -1.22 -9.58
N MET A 191 6.37 -0.30 -9.62
CA MET A 191 7.76 -0.64 -9.84
C MET A 191 8.38 -1.23 -8.58
N CYS A 192 9.17 -2.29 -8.75
CA CYS A 192 9.93 -2.94 -7.69
C CYS A 192 11.42 -2.93 -8.04
N ASN A 193 12.03 -1.73 -8.03
CA ASN A 193 13.47 -1.53 -8.27
C ASN A 193 14.26 -1.17 -7.01
N TRP A 194 13.64 -1.27 -5.84
CA TRP A 194 14.29 -1.16 -4.53
C TRP A 194 14.99 0.18 -4.27
N GLY A 195 14.54 1.27 -4.90
CA GLY A 195 15.17 2.59 -4.81
C GLY A 195 16.41 2.74 -5.69
N ASN A 196 16.75 1.73 -6.49
CA ASN A 196 17.93 1.76 -7.34
C ASN A 196 17.81 2.85 -8.42
N ASP A 197 18.86 3.67 -8.54
CA ASP A 197 18.88 4.85 -9.42
C ASP A 197 17.79 5.90 -9.11
N ASP A 198 17.40 6.03 -7.84
CA ASP A 198 16.59 7.13 -7.31
C ASP A 198 15.22 7.33 -8.01
N PRO A 199 14.34 6.30 -8.04
CA PRO A 199 13.05 6.35 -8.75
C PRO A 199 12.14 7.49 -8.29
N TYR A 200 12.30 7.95 -7.04
CA TYR A 200 11.56 9.07 -6.48
C TYR A 200 11.72 10.40 -7.25
N ASP A 201 12.75 10.52 -8.10
CA ASP A 201 12.97 11.72 -8.94
C ASP A 201 12.41 11.61 -10.37
N TRP A 202 11.98 10.43 -10.83
CA TRP A 202 11.56 10.24 -12.24
C TRP A 202 10.34 9.32 -12.45
N ALA A 203 10.10 8.36 -11.56
CA ALA A 203 9.10 7.31 -11.75
C ALA A 203 7.66 7.80 -11.70
N TYR A 204 7.39 8.93 -11.03
CA TYR A 204 6.06 9.57 -10.95
C TYR A 204 5.43 9.89 -12.32
N THR A 205 6.24 9.96 -13.39
CA THR A 205 5.77 10.22 -14.75
C THR A 205 5.38 8.95 -15.52
N ILE A 206 5.68 7.77 -14.99
CA ILE A 206 5.51 6.49 -15.71
C ILE A 206 4.91 5.38 -14.85
N ALA A 207 4.81 5.53 -13.53
CA ALA A 207 4.35 4.50 -12.58
C ALA A 207 3.52 5.10 -11.44
N ASN A 208 2.72 4.25 -10.81
CA ASN A 208 1.81 4.62 -9.71
C ASN A 208 2.43 4.46 -8.32
N SER A 209 3.39 3.54 -8.19
CA SER A 209 4.23 3.42 -7.02
C SER A 209 5.59 2.84 -7.41
N TYR A 210 6.58 3.03 -6.55
CA TYR A 210 7.94 2.55 -6.78
C TYR A 210 8.56 2.19 -5.44
N ARG A 211 9.05 0.96 -5.30
CA ARG A 211 9.79 0.49 -4.12
C ARG A 211 11.07 1.31 -3.93
N MET A 212 11.40 1.71 -2.71
CA MET A 212 12.54 2.60 -2.38
C MET A 212 13.58 1.95 -1.46
N SER A 213 13.42 0.66 -1.16
CA SER A 213 14.39 -0.12 -0.39
C SER A 213 14.43 -1.55 -0.89
N GLY A 214 15.49 -2.25 -0.49
CA GLY A 214 15.49 -3.71 -0.46
C GLY A 214 14.33 -4.27 0.36
N ASP A 215 14.06 -5.55 0.20
CA ASP A 215 12.85 -6.16 0.76
C ASP A 215 12.83 -6.10 2.28
N ILE A 216 11.65 -5.82 2.81
CA ILE A 216 11.35 -5.96 4.22
C ILE A 216 11.48 -7.44 4.64
N TYR A 217 11.70 -7.66 5.91
CA TYR A 217 11.42 -8.94 6.55
C TYR A 217 10.80 -8.68 7.92
N ASP A 218 10.20 -9.72 8.50
CA ASP A 218 9.50 -9.63 9.77
C ASP A 218 10.43 -9.47 10.98
N SER A 219 11.02 -8.27 11.09
CA SER A 219 11.86 -7.82 12.18
C SER A 219 11.77 -6.31 12.32
N PHE A 220 11.60 -5.86 13.56
CA PHE A 220 11.35 -4.45 13.84
C PHE A 220 12.56 -3.56 13.57
N GLN A 221 13.75 -3.91 14.08
CA GLN A 221 14.92 -3.04 13.93
C GLN A 221 16.28 -3.73 13.75
N ARG A 222 16.32 -5.06 13.67
CA ARG A 222 17.58 -5.83 13.53
C ARG A 222 18.33 -5.46 12.23
N PRO A 223 19.61 -5.05 12.31
CA PRO A 223 20.48 -4.89 11.15
C PRO A 223 20.78 -6.23 10.46
N ASP A 224 20.98 -6.22 9.14
CA ASP A 224 21.32 -7.42 8.38
C ASP A 224 22.33 -7.10 7.27
N ASP A 225 23.37 -7.93 7.13
CA ASP A 225 24.39 -7.76 6.09
C ASP A 225 23.82 -7.87 4.67
N ARG A 226 22.67 -8.52 4.51
CA ARG A 226 21.93 -8.61 3.25
C ARG A 226 21.18 -7.32 2.92
N CYS A 227 21.00 -6.42 3.89
CA CYS A 227 20.51 -5.04 3.71
C CYS A 227 21.58 -4.03 4.18
N PRO A 228 22.68 -3.87 3.42
CA PRO A 228 23.87 -3.16 3.90
C PRO A 228 23.69 -1.64 4.03
N CYS A 229 22.69 -1.05 3.39
CA CYS A 229 22.43 0.38 3.46
C CYS A 229 21.53 0.76 4.63
N THR A 230 21.90 1.80 5.36
CA THR A 230 21.09 2.42 6.43
C THR A 230 20.43 3.74 6.02
N GLU A 231 20.82 4.29 4.86
CA GLU A 231 20.36 5.57 4.33
C GLU A 231 20.08 5.44 2.82
N THR A 232 19.44 6.47 2.24
CA THR A 232 19.23 6.65 0.80
C THR A 232 20.06 7.86 0.30
N PRO A 233 20.66 7.85 -0.90
CA PRO A 233 20.61 6.80 -1.92
C PRO A 233 21.41 5.54 -1.55
N CYS A 234 21.00 4.40 -2.11
CA CYS A 234 21.62 3.11 -1.82
C CYS A 234 21.98 2.36 -3.11
N ASN A 235 23.28 2.08 -3.30
CA ASN A 235 23.78 1.34 -4.46
C ASN A 235 23.50 -0.17 -4.39
N TRP A 236 23.28 -0.70 -3.18
CA TRP A 236 23.06 -2.13 -2.94
C TRP A 236 21.85 -2.33 -2.02
N PRO A 237 20.61 -2.20 -2.55
CA PRO A 237 19.40 -2.19 -1.74
C PRO A 237 19.22 -3.43 -0.87
N GLY A 238 19.55 -4.60 -1.43
CA GLY A 238 19.54 -5.85 -0.67
C GLY A 238 18.14 -6.36 -0.33
N PHE A 239 18.03 -7.11 0.75
CA PHE A 239 16.79 -7.65 1.33
C PHE A 239 17.02 -8.01 2.81
N HIS A 240 15.96 -8.35 3.55
CA HIS A 240 15.98 -8.41 5.03
C HIS A 240 16.28 -7.04 5.67
N CYS A 241 15.68 -5.99 5.12
CA CYS A 241 15.67 -4.67 5.75
C CYS A 241 14.61 -4.64 6.84
N SER A 242 14.97 -4.28 8.07
CA SER A 242 14.00 -4.16 9.17
C SER A 242 13.01 -3.01 8.97
N VAL A 243 11.88 -3.04 9.67
CA VAL A 243 10.86 -1.96 9.68
C VAL A 243 11.51 -0.58 9.88
N MET A 244 12.36 -0.45 10.91
CA MET A 244 13.04 0.80 11.22
C MET A 244 14.13 1.18 10.21
N ASN A 245 14.79 0.21 9.56
CA ASN A 245 15.74 0.51 8.48
C ASN A 245 15.02 1.18 7.30
N ILE A 246 13.88 0.63 6.88
CA ILE A 246 13.09 1.15 5.76
C ILE A 246 12.51 2.51 6.10
N LEU A 247 11.87 2.65 7.27
CA LEU A 247 11.31 3.94 7.70
C LEU A 247 12.39 5.04 7.75
N ASN A 248 13.59 4.73 8.23
CA ASN A 248 14.67 5.70 8.30
C ASN A 248 15.18 6.14 6.91
N LYS A 249 15.13 5.27 5.91
CA LYS A 249 15.43 5.62 4.51
C LYS A 249 14.39 6.56 3.89
N MET A 250 13.17 6.65 4.44
CA MET A 250 12.11 7.52 3.90
C MET A 250 12.21 8.96 4.35
N ALA A 251 12.81 9.21 5.51
CA ALA A 251 12.89 10.54 6.11
C ALA A 251 13.43 11.66 5.19
N PRO A 252 14.41 11.44 4.28
CA PRO A 252 14.90 12.50 3.39
C PRO A 252 14.09 12.67 2.08
N ILE A 253 13.19 11.75 1.72
CA ILE A 253 12.48 11.75 0.42
C ILE A 253 10.96 11.98 0.55
N VAL A 254 10.54 12.59 1.65
CA VAL A 254 9.12 12.83 1.98
C VAL A 254 8.38 13.69 0.94
N SER A 255 9.08 14.59 0.25
CA SER A 255 8.52 15.45 -0.80
C SER A 255 8.32 14.74 -2.15
N ARG A 256 8.52 13.42 -2.19
CA ARG A 256 8.48 12.59 -3.41
C ARG A 256 7.33 11.58 -3.43
N SER A 257 6.34 11.76 -2.56
CA SER A 257 5.03 11.13 -2.65
C SER A 257 3.99 12.19 -3.00
N GLN A 258 3.10 11.84 -3.92
CA GLN A 258 2.01 12.68 -4.37
C GLN A 258 0.86 11.81 -4.88
N SER A 259 -0.34 12.39 -5.00
CA SER A 259 -1.49 11.69 -5.58
C SER A 259 -1.13 11.11 -6.95
N GLY A 260 -1.31 9.79 -7.11
CA GLY A 260 -0.95 9.08 -8.33
C GLY A 260 0.46 8.47 -8.37
N ALA A 261 1.33 8.78 -7.39
CA ALA A 261 2.72 8.34 -7.36
C ALA A 261 3.27 8.26 -5.92
N PHE A 262 3.40 7.04 -5.40
CA PHE A 262 3.78 6.80 -4.00
C PHE A 262 5.12 6.10 -3.82
N ASN A 263 5.84 6.51 -2.78
CA ASN A 263 6.94 5.72 -2.24
C ASN A 263 6.35 4.43 -1.62
N ASP A 264 6.64 3.28 -2.22
CA ASP A 264 6.33 1.94 -1.72
C ASP A 264 7.35 1.34 -0.71
N MET A 265 7.02 1.37 0.58
CA MET A 265 7.87 0.88 1.68
C MET A 265 7.88 -0.65 1.83
N ASP A 266 7.43 -1.37 0.80
CA ASP A 266 7.22 -2.82 0.79
C ASP A 266 6.01 -3.27 1.62
N MET A 267 5.69 -4.56 1.50
CA MET A 267 4.53 -5.19 2.13
C MET A 267 4.52 -5.08 3.66
N LEU A 268 3.33 -5.17 4.24
CA LEU A 268 3.12 -5.24 5.69
C LEU A 268 3.47 -6.65 6.19
N GLU A 269 4.20 -6.70 7.31
CA GLU A 269 4.62 -7.95 7.98
C GLU A 269 3.67 -8.35 9.12
N VAL A 270 2.61 -7.56 9.33
CA VAL A 270 1.64 -7.74 10.41
C VAL A 270 1.06 -9.15 10.35
N GLY A 271 1.44 -9.96 11.33
CA GLY A 271 0.95 -11.33 11.51
C GLY A 271 1.88 -12.46 11.08
N ASN A 272 3.11 -12.16 10.64
CA ASN A 272 4.09 -13.17 10.26
C ASN A 272 4.89 -13.77 11.45
N GLY A 273 4.75 -13.19 12.65
CA GLY A 273 5.13 -13.78 13.94
C GLY A 273 6.50 -13.38 14.50
N GLY A 274 7.26 -12.56 13.79
CA GLY A 274 8.59 -12.06 14.16
C GLY A 274 8.60 -10.78 14.98
N GLN A 275 7.44 -10.13 15.17
CA GLN A 275 7.30 -8.90 15.95
C GLN A 275 6.18 -9.01 16.99
N SER A 276 6.29 -8.20 18.04
CA SER A 276 5.25 -7.98 19.04
C SER A 276 4.10 -7.12 18.51
N ASP A 277 2.98 -7.13 19.22
CA ASP A 277 1.82 -6.29 18.90
C ASP A 277 2.18 -4.80 18.79
N SER A 278 2.97 -4.27 19.73
CA SER A 278 3.41 -2.87 19.71
C SER A 278 4.32 -2.54 18.53
N GLU A 279 5.16 -3.48 18.11
CA GLU A 279 6.04 -3.30 16.94
C GLU A 279 5.21 -3.31 15.65
N TYR A 280 4.23 -4.20 15.53
CA TYR A 280 3.28 -4.20 14.41
C TYR A 280 2.38 -2.96 14.38
N VAL A 281 1.99 -2.42 15.53
CA VAL A 281 1.27 -1.13 15.62
C VAL A 281 2.14 0.00 15.04
N VAL A 282 3.41 0.09 15.44
CA VAL A 282 4.34 1.09 14.89
C VAL A 282 4.54 0.87 13.38
N HIS A 283 4.75 -0.36 12.94
CA HIS A 283 4.89 -0.73 11.53
C HIS A 283 3.69 -0.23 10.71
N PHE A 284 2.48 -0.63 11.08
CA PHE A 284 1.26 -0.26 10.37
C PHE A 284 1.02 1.25 10.37
N SER A 285 1.16 1.90 11.53
CA SER A 285 0.98 3.35 11.66
C SER A 285 1.95 4.14 10.82
N MET A 286 3.23 3.74 10.77
CA MET A 286 4.23 4.48 10.01
C MET A 286 4.09 4.26 8.51
N TRP A 287 3.71 3.07 8.05
CA TRP A 287 3.39 2.85 6.63
C TRP A 287 2.19 3.71 6.21
N ALA A 288 1.15 3.79 7.05
CA ALA A 288 0.01 4.65 6.83
C ALA A 288 0.40 6.14 6.79
N MET A 289 1.16 6.60 7.79
CA MET A 289 1.62 7.98 7.91
C MET A 289 2.47 8.44 6.73
N MET A 290 3.25 7.54 6.15
CA MET A 290 4.10 7.82 5.00
C MET A 290 3.38 7.76 3.65
N SER A 291 2.07 7.48 3.63
CA SER A 291 1.32 7.21 2.40
C SER A 291 1.95 6.08 1.57
N SER A 292 2.51 5.07 2.24
CA SER A 292 2.96 3.85 1.58
C SER A 292 1.75 3.02 1.15
N PRO A 293 1.83 2.23 0.07
CA PRO A 293 0.91 1.13 -0.17
C PRO A 293 0.76 0.26 1.08
N LEU A 294 -0.48 -0.16 1.37
CA LEU A 294 -0.79 -1.08 2.46
C LEU A 294 -1.12 -2.46 1.88
N LEU A 295 -0.09 -3.22 1.55
CA LEU A 295 -0.22 -4.58 1.03
C LEU A 295 0.00 -5.58 2.16
N ILE A 296 -1.03 -6.33 2.54
CA ILE A 296 -0.96 -7.37 3.56
C ILE A 296 -0.06 -8.51 3.04
N GLY A 297 1.01 -8.84 3.75
CA GLY A 297 1.95 -9.91 3.41
C GLY A 297 1.82 -11.17 4.27
N THR A 298 0.63 -11.47 4.83
CA THR A 298 0.44 -12.62 5.72
C THR A 298 -0.64 -13.59 5.21
N ASN A 299 -0.81 -14.71 5.91
CA ASN A 299 -1.86 -15.70 5.62
C ASN A 299 -3.20 -15.26 6.26
N ILE A 300 -4.03 -14.57 5.47
CA ILE A 300 -5.32 -14.02 5.92
C ILE A 300 -6.26 -15.11 6.47
N PRO A 301 -6.49 -16.27 5.82
CA PRO A 301 -7.33 -17.33 6.39
C PRO A 301 -6.95 -17.82 7.80
N THR A 302 -5.70 -17.61 8.23
CA THR A 302 -5.21 -18.01 9.56
C THR A 302 -4.85 -16.84 10.47
N LEU A 303 -5.32 -15.64 10.14
CA LEU A 303 -4.99 -14.43 10.88
C LEU A 303 -5.47 -14.53 12.34
N SER A 304 -4.65 -14.03 13.28
CA SER A 304 -5.09 -13.91 14.68
C SER A 304 -6.04 -12.72 14.85
N PRO A 305 -6.94 -12.73 15.86
CA PRO A 305 -7.79 -11.59 16.17
C PRO A 305 -7.00 -10.28 16.40
N ALA A 306 -5.89 -10.35 17.14
CA ALA A 306 -5.04 -9.19 17.40
C ALA A 306 -4.49 -8.58 16.10
N ASN A 307 -4.02 -9.41 15.16
CA ASN A 307 -3.51 -8.94 13.87
C ASN A 307 -4.62 -8.35 12.99
N LEU A 308 -5.85 -8.90 13.06
CA LEU A 308 -6.99 -8.37 12.31
C LEU A 308 -7.33 -6.98 12.81
N ALA A 309 -7.28 -6.78 14.12
CA ALA A 309 -7.54 -5.50 14.75
C ALA A 309 -6.51 -4.42 14.37
N ILE A 310 -5.26 -4.79 14.06
CA ILE A 310 -4.26 -3.85 13.50
C ILE A 310 -4.62 -3.52 12.05
N LEU A 311 -4.76 -4.55 11.21
CA LEU A 311 -5.03 -4.39 9.78
C LEU A 311 -6.39 -3.76 9.47
N SER A 312 -7.31 -3.74 10.44
CA SER A 312 -8.67 -3.23 10.26
C SER A 312 -8.93 -1.92 10.98
N ASN A 313 -7.90 -1.22 11.49
CA ASN A 313 -8.08 0.06 12.18
C ASN A 313 -8.44 1.17 11.17
N PRO A 314 -9.69 1.67 11.17
CA PRO A 314 -10.14 2.61 10.14
C PRO A 314 -9.56 4.02 10.32
N ALA A 315 -9.28 4.47 11.54
CA ALA A 315 -8.67 5.79 11.81
C ALA A 315 -7.24 5.85 11.25
N VAL A 316 -6.46 4.77 11.41
CA VAL A 316 -5.10 4.68 10.84
C VAL A 316 -5.13 4.53 9.32
N ILE A 317 -6.10 3.80 8.76
CA ILE A 317 -6.26 3.71 7.30
C ILE A 317 -6.69 5.06 6.70
N ALA A 318 -7.55 5.83 7.37
CA ALA A 318 -7.96 7.15 6.90
C ALA A 318 -6.77 8.10 6.70
N LEU A 319 -5.75 8.04 7.57
CA LEU A 319 -4.49 8.75 7.40
C LEU A 319 -3.77 8.37 6.10
N ASN A 320 -3.71 7.07 5.79
CA ASN A 320 -3.09 6.58 4.56
C ASN A 320 -3.87 7.04 3.32
N GLN A 321 -5.20 7.06 3.42
CA GLN A 321 -6.13 7.37 2.34
C GLN A 321 -6.51 8.86 2.26
N ASP A 322 -5.83 9.72 3.01
CA ASP A 322 -6.06 11.16 3.03
C ASP A 322 -5.74 11.80 1.65
N PRO A 323 -6.65 12.65 1.09
CA PRO A 323 -6.48 13.24 -0.24
C PRO A 323 -5.24 14.12 -0.42
N SER A 324 -4.59 14.60 0.65
CA SER A 324 -3.34 15.35 0.49
C SER A 324 -2.24 14.49 -0.13
N ALA A 325 -2.36 13.16 -0.02
CA ALA A 325 -1.43 12.18 -0.57
C ALA A 325 0.05 12.44 -0.20
N SER A 326 0.26 13.15 0.92
CA SER A 326 1.56 13.58 1.43
C SER A 326 2.20 12.51 2.31
N ALA A 327 3.51 12.59 2.55
CA ALA A 327 4.19 11.70 3.49
C ALA A 327 4.51 12.43 4.80
N GLY A 328 4.56 11.68 5.90
CA GLY A 328 5.02 12.20 7.19
C GLY A 328 6.46 12.68 7.18
N LYS A 329 6.71 13.78 7.88
CA LYS A 329 8.02 14.40 8.06
C LYS A 329 8.58 14.07 9.44
N ARG A 330 9.81 13.55 9.48
CA ARG A 330 10.55 13.39 10.73
C ARG A 330 11.05 14.75 11.24
N VAL A 331 10.64 15.12 12.44
CA VAL A 331 11.01 16.39 13.10
C VAL A 331 12.34 16.24 13.83
N TRP A 332 12.48 15.19 14.63
CA TRP A 332 13.71 14.85 15.34
C TRP A 332 13.87 13.35 15.49
N ARG A 333 15.12 12.92 15.72
CA ARG A 333 15.52 11.54 16.01
C ARG A 333 16.69 11.56 16.98
N TYR A 334 16.65 10.73 18.00
CA TYR A 334 17.75 10.55 18.96
C TYR A 334 17.98 9.08 19.24
N ALA A 335 19.25 8.66 19.25
CA ALA A 335 19.63 7.36 19.80
C ALA A 335 19.45 7.38 21.32
N VAL A 336 19.10 6.22 21.89
CA VAL A 336 18.84 6.07 23.33
C VAL A 336 19.71 4.96 23.91
N PRO A 337 20.08 5.03 25.21
CA PRO A 337 20.97 4.03 25.82
C PRO A 337 20.28 2.68 26.08
N ASP A 338 18.95 2.68 26.18
CA ASP A 338 18.10 1.49 26.31
C ASP A 338 17.92 0.79 24.96
N VAL A 339 18.96 0.06 24.54
CA VAL A 339 18.98 -0.69 23.29
C VAL A 339 18.44 -2.11 23.43
N ASP A 340 17.99 -2.69 22.33
CA ASP A 340 17.55 -4.08 22.22
C ASP A 340 18.72 -5.08 22.16
N ALA A 341 18.40 -6.35 21.87
CA ALA A 341 19.39 -7.42 21.76
C ALA A 341 20.38 -7.25 20.58
N ASP A 342 20.00 -6.48 19.56
CA ASP A 342 20.82 -6.17 18.39
C ASP A 342 21.59 -4.85 18.55
N GLY A 343 21.48 -4.20 19.72
CA GLY A 343 22.16 -2.95 20.02
C GLY A 343 21.49 -1.71 19.41
N MET A 344 20.21 -1.82 19.02
CA MET A 344 19.43 -0.78 18.38
C MET A 344 18.47 -0.12 19.38
N GLY A 345 18.27 1.19 19.26
CA GLY A 345 17.34 1.94 20.09
C GLY A 345 17.32 3.41 19.73
N GLU A 346 16.16 3.90 19.30
CA GLU A 346 15.94 5.30 18.97
C GLU A 346 14.56 5.80 19.40
N ILE A 347 14.45 7.12 19.48
CA ILE A 347 13.18 7.81 19.60
C ILE A 347 13.06 8.82 18.47
N ALA A 348 11.86 9.02 17.95
CA ALA A 348 11.61 10.06 16.95
C ALA A 348 10.22 10.69 17.09
N LEU A 349 10.12 11.92 16.59
CA LEU A 349 8.85 12.60 16.34
C LEU A 349 8.66 12.72 14.83
N TRP A 350 7.48 12.35 14.37
CA TRP A 350 7.02 12.58 13.02
C TRP A 350 5.74 13.40 13.04
N THR A 351 5.54 14.20 11.99
CA THR A 351 4.35 15.04 11.80
C THR A 351 3.86 14.96 10.36
N ARG A 352 2.56 15.08 10.13
CA ARG A 352 1.96 15.21 8.80
C ARG A 352 0.74 16.11 8.87
N VAL A 353 0.60 17.03 7.92
CA VAL A 353 -0.61 17.84 7.77
C VAL A 353 -1.54 17.15 6.77
N LEU A 354 -2.82 17.02 7.12
CA LEU A 354 -3.86 16.38 6.31
C LEU A 354 -4.60 17.40 5.44
N ASP A 355 -5.42 16.92 4.50
CA ASP A 355 -6.18 17.77 3.57
C ASP A 355 -7.14 18.72 4.31
N ASN A 356 -7.75 18.24 5.40
CA ASN A 356 -8.65 19.01 6.25
C ASN A 356 -7.94 19.98 7.21
N SER A 357 -6.62 20.13 7.11
CA SER A 357 -5.74 20.94 7.98
C SER A 357 -5.46 20.37 9.37
N ASP A 358 -5.94 19.17 9.71
CA ASP A 358 -5.51 18.48 10.92
C ASP A 358 -4.03 18.07 10.82
N THR A 359 -3.41 17.81 11.97
CA THR A 359 -2.02 17.38 12.05
C THR A 359 -1.90 16.05 12.79
N VAL A 360 -1.37 15.05 12.11
CA VAL A 360 -1.01 13.77 12.72
C VAL A 360 0.37 13.86 13.34
N VAL A 361 0.49 13.32 14.54
CA VAL A 361 1.73 13.31 15.33
C VAL A 361 2.04 11.87 15.72
N ALA A 362 3.26 11.41 15.44
CA ALA A 362 3.74 10.11 15.89
C ALA A 362 5.01 10.29 16.75
N LEU A 363 4.91 9.89 18.02
CA LEU A 363 6.05 9.76 18.94
C LEU A 363 6.41 8.27 19.00
N ILE A 364 7.50 7.89 18.33
CA ILE A 364 7.93 6.49 18.27
C ILE A 364 9.05 6.22 19.26
N ASN A 365 8.92 5.14 20.03
CA ASN A 365 9.95 4.62 20.92
C ASN A 365 10.35 3.23 20.46
N THR A 366 11.58 3.09 19.99
CA THR A 366 12.17 1.80 19.60
C THR A 366 13.24 1.33 20.60
N GLY A 367 13.42 2.09 21.69
CA GLY A 367 14.21 1.66 22.83
C GLY A 367 13.55 0.51 23.57
N ASN A 368 14.37 -0.33 24.19
CA ASN A 368 13.96 -1.58 24.84
C ASN A 368 13.32 -1.38 26.23
N ALA A 369 12.89 -0.15 26.53
CA ALA A 369 12.19 0.20 27.76
C ALA A 369 11.07 1.21 27.48
N SER A 370 9.98 1.09 28.24
CA SER A 370 8.94 2.12 28.26
C SER A 370 9.52 3.45 28.76
N ARG A 371 9.10 4.56 28.15
CA ARG A 371 9.55 5.90 28.51
C ARG A 371 8.46 6.93 28.30
N ALA A 372 8.55 8.03 29.06
CA ALA A 372 7.77 9.21 28.75
C ALA A 372 8.37 9.94 27.54
N MET A 373 7.53 10.25 26.56
CA MET A 373 7.88 11.07 25.40
C MET A 373 7.11 12.39 25.46
N ASN A 374 7.66 13.43 24.83
CA ASN A 374 7.00 14.74 24.75
C ASN A 374 7.32 15.41 23.42
N ALA A 375 6.41 16.28 22.99
CA ALA A 375 6.60 17.21 21.89
C ALA A 375 5.94 18.53 22.28
N THR A 376 6.54 19.65 21.89
CA THR A 376 5.94 20.97 22.06
C THR A 376 5.15 21.36 20.82
N MET A 377 4.25 22.34 20.93
CA MET A 377 3.59 22.95 19.77
C MET A 377 4.58 23.46 18.73
N ARG A 378 5.76 23.94 19.18
CA ARG A 378 6.83 24.37 18.28
C ARG A 378 7.45 23.20 17.51
N ASP A 379 7.52 22.00 18.11
CA ASP A 379 8.01 20.80 17.42
C ASP A 379 6.98 20.30 16.41
N ILE A 380 5.69 20.28 16.79
CA ILE A 380 4.60 19.83 15.94
C ILE A 380 4.44 20.73 14.70
N PHE A 381 4.45 22.05 14.91
CA PHE A 381 4.29 23.05 13.84
C PHE A 381 5.62 23.70 13.47
N LEU A 382 6.68 22.88 13.32
CA LEU A 382 8.05 23.38 13.15
C LEU A 382 8.20 24.32 11.95
N ASP A 383 7.57 24.01 10.82
CA ASP A 383 7.69 24.82 9.60
C ASP A 383 6.98 26.16 9.77
N GLN A 384 5.77 26.18 10.35
CA GLN A 384 5.07 27.42 10.69
C GLN A 384 5.89 28.24 11.69
N ALA A 385 6.44 27.60 12.71
CA ALA A 385 7.24 28.22 13.76
C ALA A 385 8.60 28.77 13.29
N THR A 386 9.04 28.42 12.08
CA THR A 386 10.33 28.84 11.48
C THR A 386 10.17 29.61 10.16
N ALA A 387 8.96 29.76 9.64
CA ALA A 387 8.64 30.46 8.38
C ALA A 387 8.97 31.98 8.35
N GLY A 388 9.63 32.52 9.38
CA GLY A 388 10.17 33.88 9.38
C GLY A 388 9.12 35.01 9.41
N ALA A 389 7.86 34.70 9.78
CA ALA A 389 6.81 35.69 9.82
C ALA A 389 7.04 36.73 10.93
N TYR A 390 6.79 38.01 10.62
CA TYR A 390 6.75 39.11 11.60
C TYR A 390 5.63 38.97 12.66
N ARG A 391 4.91 37.85 12.66
CA ARG A 391 3.82 37.49 13.57
C ARG A 391 3.96 36.03 13.96
N ALA A 392 3.62 35.70 15.20
CA ALA A 392 3.56 34.31 15.65
C ALA A 392 2.49 33.55 14.83
N PRO A 393 2.76 32.31 14.39
CA PRO A 393 1.77 31.50 13.69
C PRO A 393 0.56 31.22 14.60
N PRO A 394 -0.69 31.31 14.09
CA PRO A 394 -1.88 31.01 14.87
C PRO A 394 -1.87 29.62 15.50
N GLU A 395 -1.26 28.64 14.84
CA GLU A 395 -1.16 27.24 15.26
C GLU A 395 -0.49 27.11 16.63
N LEU A 396 0.51 27.98 16.91
CA LEU A 396 1.24 27.98 18.17
C LEU A 396 0.46 28.60 19.34
N SER A 397 -0.56 29.41 19.08
CA SER A 397 -1.40 30.02 20.12
C SER A 397 -2.81 29.44 20.20
N THR A 398 -3.14 28.49 19.32
CA THR A 398 -4.42 27.79 19.30
C THR A 398 -4.40 26.58 20.23
N THR A 399 -5.50 26.30 20.90
CA THR A 399 -5.71 25.03 21.62
C THR A 399 -6.20 23.98 20.64
N TRP A 400 -5.55 22.82 20.66
CA TRP A 400 -5.88 21.69 19.80
C TRP A 400 -6.40 20.54 20.65
N ASP A 401 -7.47 19.92 20.17
CA ASP A 401 -7.91 18.64 20.72
C ASP A 401 -6.96 17.54 20.23
N VAL A 402 -6.74 16.52 21.06
CA VAL A 402 -5.84 15.40 20.76
C VAL A 402 -6.66 14.12 20.74
N TYR A 403 -6.55 13.42 19.64
CA TYR A 403 -7.24 12.17 19.31
C TYR A 403 -6.20 11.05 19.22
N ASP A 404 -6.47 9.91 19.85
CA ASP A 404 -5.64 8.71 19.82
C ASP A 404 -6.21 7.71 18.79
N LEU A 405 -5.57 7.66 17.61
CA LEU A 405 -5.99 6.85 16.48
C LEU A 405 -6.03 5.33 16.77
N TRP A 406 -5.51 4.89 17.92
CA TRP A 406 -5.58 3.51 18.40
C TRP A 406 -6.59 3.28 19.53
N ALA A 407 -7.25 4.32 20.05
CA ALA A 407 -8.17 4.23 21.18
C ALA A 407 -9.34 3.28 20.93
N ASN A 408 -9.91 3.33 19.72
CA ASN A 408 -11.04 2.50 19.30
C ASN A 408 -10.61 1.31 18.43
N ARG A 409 -9.42 0.74 18.69
CA ARG A 409 -9.02 -0.52 18.08
C ARG A 409 -10.03 -1.62 18.44
N MET A 410 -10.39 -2.44 17.45
CA MET A 410 -11.22 -3.63 17.67
C MET A 410 -10.63 -4.50 18.78
N SER A 411 -11.47 -4.97 19.71
CA SER A 411 -11.04 -5.93 20.73
C SER A 411 -10.76 -7.30 20.11
N ASP A 412 -9.92 -8.12 20.77
CA ASP A 412 -9.66 -9.49 20.32
C ASP A 412 -10.95 -10.34 20.23
N ASP A 413 -11.91 -10.12 21.14
CA ASP A 413 -13.19 -10.83 21.12
C ASP A 413 -14.05 -10.43 19.90
N GLU A 414 -14.09 -9.14 19.57
CA GLU A 414 -14.80 -8.65 18.40
C GLU A 414 -14.14 -9.14 17.11
N ALA A 415 -12.81 -9.07 17.02
CA ALA A 415 -12.05 -9.58 15.89
C ALA A 415 -12.21 -11.09 15.72
N ALA A 416 -12.22 -11.85 16.82
CA ALA A 416 -12.50 -13.28 16.79
C ALA A 416 -13.92 -13.58 16.29
N ALA A 417 -14.91 -12.75 16.67
CA ALA A 417 -16.27 -12.88 16.15
C ALA A 417 -16.34 -12.59 14.63
N VAL A 418 -15.57 -11.63 14.12
CA VAL A 418 -15.46 -11.36 12.67
C VAL A 418 -14.87 -12.58 11.96
N ILE A 419 -13.73 -13.09 12.44
CA ILE A 419 -13.06 -14.27 11.87
C ILE A 419 -13.99 -15.50 11.85
N ALA A 420 -14.78 -15.68 12.91
CA ALA A 420 -15.73 -16.78 13.02
C ALA A 420 -17.01 -16.60 12.20
N GLY A 421 -17.20 -15.46 11.50
CA GLY A 421 -18.42 -15.15 10.76
C GLY A 421 -19.64 -14.86 11.64
N ASN A 422 -19.41 -14.53 12.91
CA ASN A 422 -20.46 -14.29 13.93
C ASN A 422 -20.67 -12.81 14.24
N ALA A 423 -19.79 -11.92 13.76
CA ALA A 423 -19.93 -10.48 13.97
C ALA A 423 -21.13 -9.91 13.17
N THR A 424 -21.77 -8.89 13.73
CA THR A 424 -22.78 -8.12 12.99
C THR A 424 -22.11 -7.42 11.80
N ALA A 425 -22.80 -7.38 10.65
CA ALA A 425 -22.33 -6.60 9.51
C ALA A 425 -22.23 -5.13 9.91
N VAL A 426 -21.16 -4.46 9.47
CA VAL A 426 -21.07 -3.00 9.58
C VAL A 426 -22.18 -2.43 8.71
N GLY A 427 -22.94 -1.46 9.23
CA GLY A 427 -23.96 -0.77 8.45
C GLY A 427 -23.37 -0.12 7.20
N GLY A 428 -24.24 0.38 6.32
CA GLY A 428 -23.81 1.25 5.22
C GLY A 428 -23.29 2.60 5.74
N ALA A 429 -23.43 3.67 4.96
CA ALA A 429 -22.91 5.00 5.31
C ALA A 429 -23.39 5.58 6.66
N GLU A 430 -24.46 5.03 7.26
CA GLU A 430 -25.03 5.47 8.54
C GLU A 430 -24.57 4.63 9.75
N SER A 431 -23.53 3.80 9.58
CA SER A 431 -23.00 2.98 10.69
C SER A 431 -22.49 3.86 11.84
N GLU A 432 -22.88 3.56 13.08
CA GLU A 432 -22.36 4.24 14.29
C GLU A 432 -21.25 3.43 14.99
N SER A 433 -20.65 2.47 14.27
CA SER A 433 -19.56 1.64 14.78
C SER A 433 -18.32 2.50 15.08
N LEU A 434 -17.68 2.26 16.24
CA LEU A 434 -16.44 2.94 16.66
C LEU A 434 -15.17 2.23 16.15
N THR A 435 -15.24 0.92 15.92
CA THR A 435 -14.08 0.04 15.68
C THR A 435 -13.98 -0.45 14.23
N ARG A 436 -15.07 -0.33 13.47
CA ARG A 436 -15.22 -0.86 12.10
C ARG A 436 -15.84 0.18 11.18
N TYR A 437 -15.40 0.18 9.92
CA TYR A 437 -15.80 1.13 8.88
C TYR A 437 -16.07 0.44 7.54
N ASN A 438 -16.89 1.04 6.69
CA ASN A 438 -17.15 0.56 5.34
C ASN A 438 -16.88 1.69 4.32
N ALA A 439 -15.64 1.72 3.84
CA ALA A 439 -15.15 2.70 2.88
C ALA A 439 -15.80 2.59 1.50
N THR A 440 -16.39 1.42 1.18
CA THR A 440 -17.17 1.24 -0.06
C THR A 440 -18.52 1.94 0.01
N ALA A 441 -19.12 2.05 1.20
CA ALA A 441 -20.39 2.74 1.41
C ALA A 441 -20.23 4.25 1.65
N LEU A 442 -19.16 4.65 2.35
CA LEU A 442 -18.81 6.05 2.63
C LEU A 442 -17.30 6.20 2.51
N SER A 443 -16.80 7.02 1.58
CA SER A 443 -15.35 7.18 1.40
C SER A 443 -14.69 7.75 2.65
N TYR A 444 -13.38 7.55 2.85
CA TYR A 444 -12.66 8.13 4.00
C TYR A 444 -12.77 9.66 4.04
N ALA A 445 -12.68 10.33 2.89
CA ALA A 445 -12.83 11.78 2.79
C ALA A 445 -14.23 12.24 3.23
N ASP A 446 -15.28 11.56 2.78
CA ASP A 446 -16.65 11.88 3.17
C ASP A 446 -16.93 11.54 4.64
N GLY A 447 -16.35 10.45 5.15
CA GLY A 447 -16.44 10.04 6.55
C GLY A 447 -15.80 11.06 7.49
N LEU A 448 -14.60 11.54 7.16
CA LEU A 448 -13.94 12.61 7.91
C LEU A 448 -14.75 13.91 7.85
N ALA A 449 -15.27 14.28 6.68
CA ALA A 449 -16.14 15.46 6.55
C ALA A 449 -17.45 15.36 7.36
N ALA A 450 -17.90 14.14 7.63
CA ALA A 450 -19.08 13.83 8.43
C ALA A 450 -18.78 13.62 9.94
N ASN A 451 -17.52 13.76 10.38
CA ASN A 451 -17.06 13.41 11.73
C ASN A 451 -17.48 11.99 12.14
N HIS A 452 -17.25 11.02 11.25
CA HIS A 452 -17.61 9.63 11.51
C HIS A 452 -16.78 9.09 12.67
N THR A 453 -17.45 8.55 13.68
CA THR A 453 -16.84 8.17 14.97
C THR A 453 -15.73 7.11 14.88
N ALA A 454 -15.77 6.21 13.89
CA ALA A 454 -14.67 5.29 13.61
C ALA A 454 -13.37 5.96 13.13
N LEU A 455 -13.44 7.19 12.62
CA LEU A 455 -12.31 7.91 12.04
C LEU A 455 -11.75 8.98 12.99
N ASP A 456 -12.58 9.47 13.92
CA ASP A 456 -12.26 10.50 14.92
C ASP A 456 -11.96 9.88 16.31
N ALA A 457 -10.85 9.15 16.43
CA ALA A 457 -10.42 8.53 17.69
C ALA A 457 -9.15 9.17 18.22
#